data_AF-A0A2H3B747-F1
#
_entry.id   AF-A0A2H3B747-F1
#
_cell.length_a   1.000
_cell.length_b   1.000
_cell.length_c   1.000
_cell.angle_alpha   90.00
_cell.angle_beta   90.00
_cell.angle_gamma   90.00
#
_symmetry.space_group_name_H-M   'P 1'
#
loop_
_entity.id
_entity.type
_entity.pdbx_description
1 polymer ?
#
loop_
_entity_poly.entity_id
_entity_poly.type
_entity_poly.pdbx_seq_one_letter_code
_entity_poly.pdbx_strand_id
1 'polypeptide(L)'
;LVLMPINGCEWPVPVPKDANLDLICIEMLNIGVEYAWLDVLCLRQVGGPREDLRLEEWKVDMPTIGCVYCTERKAVCYFSGLGWPLSLKAGDFESDWSWFRHAWMLQEICWKPIIGGDTGDNRIMEEEIWTKFESKLSSFLNPKWSNQSLDIFDVLAQMRNRIAKNPVDKVVGLAYLLETSEIPAYYEMQSEEDAWTALVHVMAEPLREWPLFRYHTPGNGYKV
;
A
#
# COMPACT_ATOMS: atom_id res chain seq x y z
N LEU A 1 13.48 3.31 13.04
CA LEU A 1 12.86 4.63 12.88
C LEU A 1 13.89 5.70 13.24
N VAL A 2 13.87 6.85 12.57
CA VAL A 2 14.81 7.97 12.76
C VAL A 2 14.03 9.27 12.94
N LEU A 3 14.43 10.15 13.86
CA LEU A 3 13.86 11.49 13.98
C LEU A 3 14.43 12.39 12.89
N MET A 4 13.59 13.15 12.20
CA MET A 4 14.01 13.95 11.06
C MET A 4 13.66 15.42 11.24
N PRO A 5 14.53 16.37 10.87
CA PRO A 5 14.18 17.79 10.92
C PRO A 5 12.99 18.18 10.06
N ILE A 6 12.73 17.41 8.99
CA ILE A 6 11.66 17.70 8.00
C ILE A 6 10.26 17.68 8.59
N ASN A 7 10.01 16.88 9.64
CA ASN A 7 8.75 16.86 10.38
C ASN A 7 8.88 17.53 11.77
N GLY A 8 9.83 18.47 11.91
CA GLY A 8 10.08 19.17 13.17
C GLY A 8 10.58 18.28 14.30
N CYS A 9 11.11 17.09 13.99
CA CYS A 9 11.45 16.05 14.96
C CYS A 9 10.26 15.61 15.83
N GLU A 10 9.03 15.80 15.35
CA GLU A 10 7.83 15.51 16.14
C GLU A 10 7.52 14.01 16.23
N TRP A 11 7.92 13.19 15.26
CA TRP A 11 7.78 11.74 15.31
C TRP A 11 8.90 11.03 14.53
N PRO A 12 9.23 9.79 14.90
CA PRO A 12 10.25 9.04 14.18
C PRO A 12 9.65 8.36 12.93
N VAL A 13 10.42 8.31 11.84
CA VAL A 13 9.98 7.79 10.53
C VAL A 13 10.76 6.54 10.11
N PRO A 14 10.16 5.62 9.32
CA PRO A 14 10.77 4.34 8.95
C PRO A 14 11.70 4.45 7.74
N VAL A 15 12.56 5.47 7.72
CA VAL A 15 13.57 5.65 6.66
C VAL A 15 14.75 4.69 6.90
N PRO A 16 15.26 3.99 5.88
CA PRO A 16 16.48 3.17 6.00
C PRO A 16 17.65 4.01 6.52
N LYS A 17 18.49 3.43 7.39
CA LYS A 17 19.61 4.18 8.01
C LYS A 17 20.57 4.80 6.99
N ASP A 18 20.73 4.14 5.85
CA ASP A 18 21.66 4.54 4.79
C ASP A 18 20.96 5.31 3.66
N ALA A 19 19.66 5.58 3.78
CA ALA A 19 18.94 6.38 2.80
C ALA A 19 19.29 7.86 2.97
N ASN A 20 19.57 8.54 1.85
CA ASN A 20 19.87 9.95 1.81
C ASN A 20 18.74 10.73 1.12
N LEU A 21 18.04 11.58 1.88
CA LEU A 21 16.95 12.41 1.34
C LEU A 21 17.44 13.38 0.25
N ASP A 22 18.69 13.82 0.30
CA ASP A 22 19.24 14.71 -0.73
C ASP A 22 19.35 13.99 -2.08
N LEU A 23 19.68 12.70 -2.07
CA LEU A 23 19.72 11.89 -3.30
C LEU A 23 18.31 11.69 -3.87
N ILE A 24 17.33 11.42 -2.99
CA ILE A 24 15.93 11.33 -3.39
C ILE A 24 15.46 12.66 -3.99
N CYS A 25 15.81 13.79 -3.36
CA CYS A 25 15.48 15.12 -3.86
C CYS A 25 16.08 15.38 -5.25
N ILE A 26 17.36 15.05 -5.45
CA ILE A 26 18.02 15.14 -6.76
C ILE A 26 17.29 14.28 -7.81
N GLU A 27 16.90 13.06 -7.45
CA GLU A 27 16.14 12.16 -8.33
C GLU A 27 14.78 12.77 -8.71
N MET A 28 14.04 13.31 -7.74
CA MET A 28 12.77 14.02 -8.00
C MET A 28 12.97 15.23 -8.93
N LEU A 29 14.02 16.02 -8.71
CA LEU A 29 14.35 17.19 -9.54
C LEU A 29 14.69 16.77 -10.98
N ASN A 30 15.40 15.65 -11.18
CA ASN A 30 15.70 15.12 -12.51
C ASN A 30 14.44 14.66 -13.26
N ILE A 31 13.41 14.23 -12.53
CA ILE A 31 12.09 13.87 -13.07
C ILE A 31 11.23 15.14 -13.36
N GLY A 32 11.71 16.32 -12.94
CA GLY A 32 11.04 17.61 -13.12
C GLY A 32 9.98 17.90 -12.06
N VAL A 33 10.11 17.30 -10.87
CA VAL A 33 9.19 17.50 -9.75
C VAL A 33 9.71 18.60 -8.83
N GLU A 34 8.90 19.63 -8.58
CA GLU A 34 9.23 20.71 -7.64
C GLU A 34 8.77 20.40 -6.20
N TYR A 35 7.66 19.69 -6.07
CA TYR A 35 7.07 19.31 -4.80
C TYR A 35 6.62 17.85 -4.86
N ALA A 36 7.04 17.08 -3.86
CA ALA A 36 6.64 15.68 -3.70
C ALA A 36 6.03 15.47 -2.31
N TRP A 37 5.03 14.60 -2.27
CA TRP A 37 4.53 14.02 -1.04
C TRP A 37 5.27 12.70 -0.81
N LEU A 38 5.73 12.47 0.42
CA LEU A 38 6.49 11.27 0.78
C LEU A 38 5.76 10.50 1.88
N ASP A 39 5.16 9.37 1.49
CA ASP A 39 4.30 8.52 2.32
C ASP A 39 4.87 8.18 3.70
N VAL A 40 6.15 7.78 3.78
CA VAL A 40 6.79 7.39 5.04
C VAL A 40 6.88 8.53 6.05
N LEU A 41 6.77 9.78 5.60
CA LEU A 41 6.73 10.95 6.48
C LEU A 41 5.32 11.26 6.96
N CYS A 42 4.29 10.75 6.30
CA CYS A 42 2.91 11.20 6.50
C CYS A 42 2.13 10.41 7.53
N LEU A 43 2.65 9.27 7.99
CA LEU A 43 2.04 8.48 9.05
C LEU A 43 2.95 8.42 10.28
N ARG A 44 2.48 8.96 11.41
CA ARG A 44 3.12 8.77 12.72
C ARG A 44 3.23 7.28 13.02
N GLN A 45 4.43 6.81 13.32
CA GLN A 45 4.69 5.40 13.60
C GLN A 45 4.44 5.06 15.07
N VAL A 46 4.04 3.81 15.33
CA VAL A 46 3.82 3.29 16.68
C VAL A 46 5.08 3.39 17.54
N GLY A 47 4.91 3.81 18.79
CA GLY A 47 5.99 3.93 19.77
C GLY A 47 6.69 5.28 19.71
N GLY A 48 6.10 6.27 19.04
CA GLY A 48 6.57 7.65 19.00
C GLY A 48 6.03 8.49 20.17
N PRO A 49 6.46 9.75 20.29
CA PRO A 49 5.77 10.71 21.14
C PRO A 49 4.38 11.02 20.57
N ARG A 50 3.45 11.45 21.43
CA ARG A 50 2.07 11.82 21.06
C ARG A 50 1.27 10.70 20.39
N GLU A 51 1.32 9.50 20.97
CA GLU A 51 0.47 8.36 20.55
C GLU A 51 -1.04 8.69 20.57
N ASP A 52 -1.47 9.65 21.41
CA ASP A 52 -2.82 10.23 21.39
C ASP A 52 -3.17 10.81 20.02
N LEU A 53 -2.27 11.60 19.42
CA LEU A 53 -2.48 12.18 18.10
C LEU A 53 -2.41 11.11 17.01
N ARG A 54 -1.46 10.17 17.11
CA ARG A 54 -1.34 9.08 16.13
C ARG A 54 -2.65 8.32 16.00
N LEU A 55 -3.30 7.97 17.11
CA LEU A 55 -4.57 7.25 17.09
C LEU A 55 -5.69 8.05 16.40
N GLU A 56 -5.74 9.37 16.62
CA GLU A 56 -6.74 10.23 15.96
C GLU A 56 -6.43 10.44 14.47
N GLU A 57 -5.18 10.67 14.10
CA GLU A 57 -4.71 10.78 12.70
C GLU A 57 -5.01 9.48 11.93
N TRP A 58 -4.65 8.33 12.51
CA TRP A 58 -4.83 7.04 11.87
C TRP A 58 -6.27 6.70 11.57
N LYS A 59 -7.25 7.19 12.35
CA LYS A 59 -8.68 6.99 12.05
C LYS A 59 -9.05 7.41 10.64
N VAL A 60 -8.41 8.45 10.12
CA VAL A 60 -8.70 9.05 8.82
C VAL A 60 -7.61 8.74 7.80
N ASP A 61 -6.34 8.82 8.19
CA ASP A 61 -5.23 8.73 7.23
C ASP A 61 -5.04 7.30 6.72
N MET A 62 -5.11 6.30 7.59
CA MET A 62 -4.96 4.89 7.22
C MET A 62 -5.97 4.44 6.16
N PRO A 63 -7.27 4.71 6.29
CA PRO A 63 -8.24 4.24 5.31
C PRO A 63 -8.29 5.11 4.04
N THR A 64 -7.74 6.34 4.05
CA THR A 64 -7.81 7.27 2.92
C THR A 64 -6.51 7.41 2.10
N ILE A 65 -5.39 6.88 2.58
CA ILE A 65 -4.08 7.06 1.93
C ILE A 65 -4.06 6.60 0.46
N GLY A 66 -4.80 5.53 0.13
CA GLY A 66 -4.94 5.04 -1.25
C GLY A 66 -5.45 6.12 -2.21
N CYS A 67 -6.33 7.01 -1.74
CA CYS A 67 -6.88 8.10 -2.55
C CYS A 67 -5.79 9.05 -3.07
N VAL A 68 -4.63 9.14 -2.41
CA VAL A 68 -3.50 9.96 -2.86
C VAL A 68 -2.91 9.41 -4.17
N TYR A 69 -2.87 8.09 -4.32
CA TYR A 69 -2.32 7.39 -5.48
C TYR A 69 -3.33 7.21 -6.63
N CYS A 70 -4.60 7.53 -6.38
CA CYS A 70 -5.74 7.33 -7.28
C CYS A 70 -5.84 8.40 -8.40
N THR A 71 -5.07 9.48 -8.30
CA THR A 71 -5.13 10.64 -9.22
C THR A 71 -4.17 10.50 -10.41
N GLU A 72 -4.28 11.35 -11.43
CA GLU A 72 -3.31 11.46 -12.55
C GLU A 72 -1.86 11.85 -12.11
N ARG A 73 -1.60 11.88 -10.80
CA ARG A 73 -0.31 12.21 -10.22
C ARG A 73 0.65 11.06 -10.47
N LYS A 74 1.88 11.42 -10.84
CA LYS A 74 2.98 10.48 -10.96
C LYS A 74 3.40 10.04 -9.55
N ALA A 75 3.38 8.74 -9.28
CA ALA A 75 4.01 8.19 -8.07
C ALA A 75 5.40 7.67 -8.43
N VAL A 76 6.39 7.93 -7.56
CA VAL A 76 7.71 7.31 -7.65
C VAL A 76 7.79 6.22 -6.58
N CYS A 77 7.99 4.98 -7.00
CA CYS A 77 7.97 3.81 -6.11
C CYS A 77 9.37 3.19 -6.00
N TYR A 78 9.89 3.11 -4.78
CA TYR A 78 11.18 2.47 -4.49
C TYR A 78 10.98 1.01 -4.05
N PHE A 79 10.94 0.09 -5.02
CA PHE A 79 10.64 -1.32 -4.76
C PHE A 79 11.70 -2.07 -3.93
N SER A 80 12.94 -1.58 -3.89
CA SER A 80 14.02 -2.13 -3.06
C SER A 80 14.13 -1.46 -1.68
N GLY A 81 13.33 -0.42 -1.42
CA GLY A 81 13.40 0.42 -0.23
C GLY A 81 13.74 1.88 -0.57
N LEU A 82 13.12 2.81 0.17
CA LEU A 82 13.22 4.25 -0.11
C LEU A 82 14.68 4.73 -0.17
N GLY A 83 15.05 5.35 -1.29
CA GLY A 83 16.39 5.88 -1.53
C GLY A 83 17.46 4.83 -1.83
N TRP A 84 17.09 3.56 -1.97
CA TRP A 84 18.01 2.51 -2.43
C TRP A 84 17.93 2.34 -3.95
N PRO A 85 19.05 2.00 -4.61
CA PRO A 85 19.03 1.57 -5.99
C PRO A 85 18.11 0.36 -6.17
N LEU A 86 17.42 0.29 -7.30
CA LEU A 86 16.64 -0.89 -7.66
C LEU A 86 17.59 -2.07 -7.91
N SER A 87 17.63 -3.01 -6.97
CA SER A 87 18.57 -4.14 -7.00
C SER A 87 17.94 -5.37 -6.34
N LEU A 88 16.83 -5.85 -6.91
CA LEU A 88 16.14 -7.03 -6.40
C LEU A 88 16.90 -8.33 -6.74
N LYS A 89 16.78 -9.31 -5.84
CA LYS A 89 17.26 -10.69 -6.02
C LYS A 89 16.09 -11.66 -6.12
N ALA A 90 16.33 -12.85 -6.64
CA ALA A 90 15.28 -13.87 -6.80
C ALA A 90 14.52 -14.18 -5.50
N GLY A 91 15.21 -14.17 -4.36
CA GLY A 91 14.63 -14.39 -3.02
C GLY A 91 13.86 -13.18 -2.46
N ASP A 92 14.13 -11.98 -2.96
CA ASP A 92 13.52 -10.75 -2.42
C ASP A 92 12.02 -10.70 -2.72
N PHE A 93 11.56 -11.25 -3.83
CA PHE A 93 10.14 -11.28 -4.18
C PHE A 93 9.27 -12.02 -3.16
N GLU A 94 9.83 -13.03 -2.52
CA GLU A 94 9.15 -13.88 -1.54
C GLU A 94 9.48 -13.47 -0.10
N SER A 95 10.32 -12.45 0.09
CA SER A 95 10.67 -11.90 1.40
C SER A 95 9.49 -11.14 2.02
N ASP A 96 9.38 -11.15 3.34
CA ASP A 96 8.42 -10.32 4.06
C ASP A 96 8.71 -8.82 3.88
N TRP A 97 9.87 -8.44 3.35
CA TRP A 97 10.22 -7.05 3.00
C TRP A 97 9.81 -6.66 1.57
N SER A 98 9.35 -7.63 0.77
CA SER A 98 8.91 -7.40 -0.60
C SER A 98 7.71 -6.48 -0.62
N TRP A 99 7.82 -5.34 -1.31
CA TRP A 99 6.69 -4.44 -1.55
C TRP A 99 5.48 -5.20 -2.14
N PHE A 100 5.74 -6.15 -3.05
CA PHE A 100 4.69 -6.98 -3.64
C PHE A 100 3.92 -7.85 -2.65
N ARG A 101 4.41 -8.11 -1.43
CA ARG A 101 3.73 -8.98 -0.46
C ARG A 101 2.86 -8.22 0.52
N HIS A 102 2.97 -6.90 0.61
CA HIS A 102 2.28 -6.11 1.63
C HIS A 102 0.85 -5.78 1.21
N ALA A 103 -0.05 -5.61 2.18
CA ALA A 103 -1.46 -5.28 1.95
C ALA A 103 -1.61 -3.87 1.36
N TRP A 104 -0.86 -2.91 1.93
CA TRP A 104 -0.83 -1.50 1.53
C TRP A 104 -0.47 -1.29 0.05
N MET A 105 0.34 -2.18 -0.51
CA MET A 105 0.69 -2.18 -1.93
C MET A 105 -0.52 -2.04 -2.85
N LEU A 106 -1.62 -2.73 -2.55
CA LEU A 106 -2.81 -2.69 -3.40
C LEU A 106 -3.49 -1.31 -3.42
N GLN A 107 -3.27 -0.50 -2.38
CA GLN A 107 -3.73 0.88 -2.32
C GLN A 107 -2.73 1.87 -2.94
N GLU A 108 -1.43 1.55 -2.87
CA GLU A 108 -0.33 2.41 -3.34
C GLU A 108 -0.02 2.25 -4.84
N ILE A 109 -0.45 1.14 -5.45
CA ILE A 109 -0.17 0.88 -6.86
C ILE A 109 -0.96 1.82 -7.77
N CYS A 110 -0.25 2.75 -8.42
CA CYS A 110 -0.81 3.64 -9.43
C CYS A 110 -0.70 3.02 -10.84
N TRP A 111 -1.48 3.51 -11.80
CA TRP A 111 -1.53 2.98 -13.18
C TRP A 111 -0.18 2.96 -13.90
N LYS A 112 0.72 3.91 -13.60
CA LYS A 112 2.06 4.05 -14.22
C LYS A 112 3.06 4.59 -13.21
N PRO A 113 3.55 3.76 -12.27
CA PRO A 113 4.54 4.22 -11.31
C PRO A 113 5.87 4.47 -12.03
N ILE A 114 6.54 5.55 -11.64
CA ILE A 114 7.95 5.76 -11.97
C ILE A 114 8.75 4.89 -11.00
N ILE A 115 9.71 4.15 -11.53
CA ILE A 115 10.57 3.27 -10.74
C ILE A 115 11.66 4.15 -10.11
N GLY A 116 11.64 4.28 -8.78
CA GLY A 116 12.66 4.98 -8.02
C GLY A 116 13.91 4.12 -7.83
N GLY A 117 15.08 4.75 -7.84
CA GLY A 117 16.37 4.08 -7.71
C GLY A 117 16.81 3.35 -8.99
N ASP A 118 16.11 3.53 -10.11
CA ASP A 118 16.57 3.02 -11.41
C ASP A 118 17.76 3.86 -11.89
N THR A 119 18.95 3.26 -11.87
CA THR A 119 20.18 3.93 -12.30
C THR A 119 20.44 3.77 -13.80
N GLY A 120 19.57 3.09 -14.54
CA GLY A 120 19.75 2.78 -15.97
C GLY A 120 20.93 1.83 -16.26
N ASP A 121 21.52 1.24 -15.21
CA ASP A 121 22.59 0.26 -15.34
C ASP A 121 22.01 -1.15 -15.28
N ASN A 122 21.70 -1.70 -16.44
CA ASN A 122 21.17 -3.05 -16.62
C ASN A 122 22.09 -4.17 -16.05
N ARG A 123 23.26 -3.84 -15.50
CA ARG A 123 24.19 -4.79 -14.87
C ARG A 123 23.90 -5.07 -13.40
N ILE A 124 23.08 -4.24 -12.75
CA ILE A 124 22.80 -4.38 -11.30
C ILE A 124 21.82 -5.53 -11.04
N MET A 125 20.92 -5.80 -11.99
CA MET A 125 19.89 -6.82 -11.85
C MET A 125 19.91 -7.78 -13.04
N GLU A 126 19.91 -9.08 -12.76
CA GLU A 126 19.88 -10.11 -13.82
C GLU A 126 18.63 -9.96 -14.70
N GLU A 127 18.77 -10.19 -16.00
CA GLU A 127 17.68 -10.01 -16.98
C GLU A 127 16.43 -10.86 -16.65
N GLU A 128 16.63 -12.06 -16.12
CA GLU A 128 15.55 -12.93 -15.63
C GLU A 128 14.80 -12.30 -14.44
N ILE A 129 15.52 -11.64 -13.54
CA ILE A 129 14.95 -10.95 -12.38
C ILE A 129 14.18 -9.70 -12.84
N TRP A 130 14.72 -8.95 -13.79
CA TRP A 130 14.03 -7.82 -14.42
C TRP A 130 12.73 -8.25 -15.10
N THR A 131 12.78 -9.31 -15.89
CA THR A 131 11.60 -9.88 -16.54
C THR A 131 10.55 -10.33 -15.52
N LYS A 132 10.98 -10.96 -14.43
CA LYS A 132 10.08 -11.35 -13.32
C LYS A 132 9.47 -10.15 -12.61
N PHE A 133 10.25 -9.10 -12.40
CA PHE A 133 9.80 -7.83 -11.81
C PHE A 133 8.74 -7.16 -12.70
N GLU A 134 9.02 -6.95 -13.99
CA GLU A 134 8.09 -6.36 -14.95
C GLU A 134 6.81 -7.19 -15.09
N SER A 135 6.94 -8.52 -15.12
CA SER A 135 5.79 -9.42 -15.19
C SER A 135 4.91 -9.32 -13.95
N LYS A 136 5.50 -9.31 -12.73
CA LYS A 136 4.74 -9.09 -11.49
C LYS A 136 4.07 -7.72 -11.51
N LEU A 137 4.80 -6.65 -11.80
CA LEU A 137 4.25 -5.29 -11.85
C LEU A 137 3.09 -5.19 -12.86
N SER A 138 3.28 -5.68 -14.09
CA SER A 138 2.27 -5.69 -15.14
C SER A 138 1.03 -6.51 -14.79
N SER A 139 1.20 -7.62 -14.06
CA SER A 139 0.06 -8.44 -13.64
C SER A 139 -0.87 -7.71 -12.65
N PHE A 140 -0.32 -6.79 -11.85
CA PHE A 140 -1.11 -5.93 -10.97
C PHE A 140 -1.66 -4.69 -11.67
N LEU A 141 -0.94 -4.14 -12.65
CA LEU A 141 -1.41 -3.01 -13.48
C LEU A 141 -2.41 -3.40 -14.58
N ASN A 142 -2.74 -4.68 -14.69
CA ASN A 142 -3.58 -5.22 -15.77
C ASN A 142 -4.97 -4.56 -15.77
N PRO A 143 -5.55 -4.22 -16.93
CA PRO A 143 -6.84 -3.51 -17.06
C PRO A 143 -8.06 -4.11 -16.33
N LYS A 144 -7.97 -5.31 -15.75
CA LYS A 144 -8.95 -5.78 -14.76
C LYS A 144 -9.10 -4.84 -13.55
N TRP A 145 -8.02 -4.13 -13.20
CA TRP A 145 -7.99 -3.12 -12.13
C TRP A 145 -8.34 -1.70 -12.61
N SER A 146 -8.34 -1.44 -13.93
CA SER A 146 -8.66 -0.13 -14.50
C SER A 146 -10.05 -0.06 -15.16
N ASN A 147 -10.65 -1.21 -15.51
CA ASN A 147 -12.03 -1.30 -15.95
C ASN A 147 -12.89 -1.70 -14.75
N GLN A 148 -13.88 -0.87 -14.45
CA GLN A 148 -14.76 -0.82 -13.27
C GLN A 148 -15.63 -2.08 -12.98
N SER A 149 -15.20 -3.28 -13.38
CA SER A 149 -15.83 -4.55 -13.02
C SER A 149 -14.85 -5.44 -12.26
N LEU A 150 -14.24 -4.92 -11.20
CA LEU A 150 -13.49 -5.74 -10.26
C LEU A 150 -14.44 -6.76 -9.63
N ASP A 151 -14.23 -8.05 -9.91
CA ASP A 151 -14.90 -9.11 -9.16
C ASP A 151 -14.41 -9.00 -7.72
N ILE A 152 -15.33 -8.77 -6.78
CA ILE A 152 -15.04 -8.69 -5.35
C ILE A 152 -14.19 -9.89 -4.89
N PHE A 153 -14.40 -11.08 -5.47
CA PHE A 153 -13.60 -12.26 -5.12
C PHE A 153 -12.15 -12.20 -5.58
N ASP A 154 -11.86 -11.55 -6.72
CA ASP A 154 -10.49 -11.34 -7.19
C ASP A 154 -9.74 -10.37 -6.26
N VAL A 155 -10.42 -9.32 -5.79
CA VAL A 155 -9.87 -8.35 -4.82
C VAL A 155 -9.61 -9.04 -3.48
N LEU A 156 -10.60 -9.77 -2.96
CA LEU A 156 -10.50 -10.51 -1.70
C LEU A 156 -9.39 -11.57 -1.74
N ALA A 157 -9.28 -12.33 -2.84
CA ALA A 157 -8.25 -13.35 -3.01
C ALA A 157 -6.84 -12.76 -3.01
N GLN A 158 -6.67 -11.59 -3.63
CA GLN A 158 -5.39 -10.88 -3.63
C GLN A 158 -5.04 -10.35 -2.23
N MET A 159 -5.98 -9.70 -1.55
CA MET A 159 -5.77 -9.16 -0.20
C MET A 159 -5.49 -10.25 0.83
N ARG A 160 -6.17 -11.40 0.74
CA ARG A 160 -6.02 -12.53 1.67
C ARG A 160 -4.57 -12.95 1.86
N ASN A 161 -3.83 -13.11 0.76
CA ASN A 161 -2.47 -13.63 0.76
C ASN A 161 -1.40 -12.57 1.10
N ARG A 162 -1.79 -11.31 1.35
CA ARG A 162 -0.84 -10.25 1.71
C ARG A 162 -0.40 -10.31 3.16
N ILE A 163 0.73 -9.69 3.44
CA ILE A 163 1.22 -9.43 4.78
C ILE A 163 0.63 -8.10 5.25
N ALA A 164 0.12 -8.10 6.47
CA ALA A 164 -0.28 -6.88 7.17
C ALA A 164 0.20 -6.98 8.61
N LYS A 165 0.60 -5.86 9.19
CA LYS A 165 1.03 -5.80 10.59
C LYS A 165 -0.17 -6.03 11.52
N ASN A 166 -1.31 -5.41 11.18
CA ASN A 166 -2.58 -5.65 11.85
C ASN A 166 -3.57 -6.27 10.85
N PRO A 167 -4.27 -7.37 11.19
CA PRO A 167 -5.31 -7.93 10.33
C PRO A 167 -6.36 -6.92 9.87
N VAL A 168 -6.67 -5.91 10.70
CA VAL A 168 -7.59 -4.82 10.38
C VAL A 168 -7.13 -4.01 9.16
N ASP A 169 -5.82 -3.86 8.96
CA ASP A 169 -5.26 -3.11 7.83
C ASP A 169 -5.72 -3.71 6.49
N LYS A 170 -5.88 -5.04 6.42
CA LYS A 170 -6.39 -5.71 5.21
C LYS A 170 -7.84 -5.32 4.93
N VAL A 171 -8.68 -5.29 5.96
CA VAL A 171 -10.11 -5.00 5.83
C VAL A 171 -10.32 -3.54 5.43
N VAL A 172 -9.62 -2.64 6.12
CA VAL A 172 -9.63 -1.21 5.79
C VAL A 172 -9.07 -0.95 4.41
N GLY A 173 -8.03 -1.70 4.03
CA GLY A 173 -7.46 -1.74 2.69
C GLY A 173 -8.50 -1.86 1.57
N LEU A 174 -9.51 -2.70 1.81
CA LEU A 174 -10.55 -3.02 0.84
C LEU A 174 -11.54 -1.88 0.59
N ALA A 175 -11.74 -0.96 1.54
CA ALA A 175 -12.67 0.15 1.35
C ALA A 175 -12.31 0.99 0.11
N TYR A 176 -11.01 1.23 -0.07
CA TYR A 176 -10.47 1.89 -1.26
C TYR A 176 -10.60 1.01 -2.51
N LEU A 177 -10.23 -0.27 -2.42
CA LEU A 177 -10.23 -1.20 -3.56
C LEU A 177 -11.62 -1.51 -4.12
N LEU A 178 -12.63 -1.41 -3.27
CA LEU A 178 -14.03 -1.65 -3.62
C LEU A 178 -14.78 -0.36 -3.97
N GLU A 179 -14.07 0.77 -4.05
CA GLU A 179 -14.62 2.10 -4.38
C GLU A 179 -15.88 2.42 -3.56
N THR A 180 -15.83 2.15 -2.26
CA THR A 180 -16.95 2.41 -1.35
C THR A 180 -17.31 3.89 -1.31
N SER A 181 -18.60 4.22 -1.20
CA SER A 181 -19.08 5.62 -1.20
C SER A 181 -18.67 6.38 0.06
N GLU A 182 -18.45 5.65 1.15
CA GLU A 182 -17.96 6.14 2.42
C GLU A 182 -16.82 5.25 2.89
N ILE A 183 -15.82 5.84 3.54
CA ILE A 183 -14.64 5.12 4.02
C ILE A 183 -14.74 4.98 5.55
N PRO A 184 -14.82 3.75 6.09
CA PRO A 184 -14.92 3.55 7.53
C PRO A 184 -13.68 4.04 8.27
N ALA A 185 -13.87 4.60 9.47
CA ALA A 185 -12.77 5.01 10.32
C ALA A 185 -11.94 3.80 10.77
N TYR A 186 -10.62 3.98 10.83
CA TYR A 186 -9.70 2.94 11.32
C TYR A 186 -9.58 2.98 12.83
N TYR A 187 -9.73 1.82 13.48
CA TYR A 187 -9.46 1.66 14.90
C TYR A 187 -8.51 0.48 15.09
N GLU A 188 -7.29 0.73 15.55
CA GLU A 188 -6.25 -0.30 15.66
C GLU A 188 -6.66 -1.50 16.53
N MET A 189 -7.48 -1.24 17.56
CA MET A 189 -7.96 -2.22 18.53
C MET A 189 -9.32 -2.84 18.18
N GLN A 190 -9.93 -2.48 17.05
CA GLN A 190 -11.19 -3.10 16.65
C GLN A 190 -10.99 -4.56 16.25
N SER A 191 -12.02 -5.38 16.44
CA SER A 191 -11.97 -6.75 15.95
C SER A 191 -12.06 -6.79 14.42
N GLU A 192 -11.56 -7.86 13.80
CA GLU A 192 -11.72 -8.07 12.35
C GLU A 192 -13.20 -8.11 11.95
N GLU A 193 -14.06 -8.70 12.79
CA GLU A 193 -15.50 -8.79 12.54
C GLU A 193 -16.18 -7.41 12.55
N ASP A 194 -15.81 -6.54 13.49
CA ASP A 194 -16.32 -5.18 13.54
C ASP A 194 -15.86 -4.37 12.32
N ALA A 195 -14.59 -4.55 11.91
CA ALA A 195 -14.04 -3.92 10.70
C ALA A 195 -14.81 -4.37 9.44
N TRP A 196 -15.09 -5.67 9.32
CA TRP A 196 -15.86 -6.23 8.20
C TRP A 196 -17.30 -5.72 8.20
N THR A 197 -17.93 -5.67 9.37
CA THR A 197 -19.29 -5.14 9.54
C THR A 197 -19.36 -3.70 9.06
N ALA A 198 -18.41 -2.86 9.47
CA ALA A 198 -18.33 -1.47 9.04
C ALA A 198 -18.12 -1.35 7.52
N LEU A 199 -17.24 -2.15 6.94
CA LEU A 199 -17.00 -2.17 5.50
C LEU A 199 -18.25 -2.59 4.70
N VAL A 200 -18.90 -3.69 5.08
CA VAL A 200 -20.11 -4.20 4.39
C VAL A 200 -21.24 -3.17 4.43
N HIS A 201 -21.33 -2.39 5.51
CA HIS A 201 -22.33 -1.32 5.66
C HIS A 201 -22.18 -0.20 4.62
N VAL A 202 -20.96 0.10 4.19
CA VAL A 202 -20.65 1.16 3.22
C VAL A 202 -20.44 0.65 1.80
N MET A 203 -20.39 -0.67 1.59
CA MET A 203 -20.34 -1.26 0.25
C MET A 203 -21.60 -0.91 -0.54
N ALA A 204 -21.43 -0.63 -1.84
CA ALA A 204 -22.53 -0.49 -2.78
C ALA A 204 -23.38 -1.76 -2.84
N GLU A 205 -24.69 -1.62 -3.08
CA GLU A 205 -25.65 -2.73 -3.08
C GLU A 205 -25.21 -3.93 -3.92
N PRO A 206 -24.72 -3.77 -5.18
CA PRO A 206 -24.26 -4.91 -5.96
C PRO A 206 -23.12 -5.66 -5.26
N LEU A 207 -22.11 -4.96 -4.74
CA LEU A 207 -20.96 -5.61 -4.08
C LEU A 207 -21.37 -6.36 -2.80
N ARG A 208 -22.35 -5.84 -2.06
CA ARG A 208 -22.89 -6.45 -0.84
C ARG A 208 -23.66 -7.74 -1.12
N GLU A 209 -24.39 -7.79 -2.22
CA GLU A 209 -25.25 -8.93 -2.56
C GLU A 209 -24.50 -10.10 -3.20
N TRP A 210 -23.42 -9.84 -3.94
CA TRP A 210 -22.66 -10.87 -4.67
C TRP A 210 -22.17 -12.04 -3.79
N PRO A 211 -21.64 -11.80 -2.57
CA PRO A 211 -21.31 -12.87 -1.63
C PRO A 211 -22.50 -13.78 -1.30
N LEU A 212 -23.70 -13.21 -1.10
CA LEU A 212 -24.91 -13.96 -0.74
C LEU A 212 -25.36 -14.89 -1.88
N PHE A 213 -25.19 -14.47 -3.14
CA PHE A 213 -25.54 -15.29 -4.29
C PHE A 213 -24.53 -16.40 -4.58
N ARG A 214 -23.25 -16.22 -4.21
CA ARG A 214 -22.20 -17.23 -4.45
C ARG A 214 -21.99 -18.20 -3.28
N TYR A 215 -22.28 -17.77 -2.06
CA TYR A 215 -22.14 -18.58 -0.84
C TYR A 215 -23.47 -18.65 -0.10
N HIS A 216 -24.23 -19.70 -0.39
CA HIS A 216 -25.54 -19.97 0.21
C HIS A 216 -25.47 -20.59 1.61
N THR A 217 -24.27 -20.97 2.06
CA THR A 217 -24.01 -21.52 3.40
C THR A 217 -23.16 -20.56 4.22
N PRO A 218 -23.51 -20.28 5.49
CA PRO A 218 -22.69 -19.48 6.36
C PRO A 218 -21.30 -20.11 6.55
N GLY A 219 -20.27 -19.26 6.58
CA GLY A 219 -18.92 -19.67 6.90
C GLY A 219 -18.84 -20.23 8.32
N ASN A 220 -17.86 -21.08 8.58
CA ASN A 220 -17.66 -21.73 9.88
C ASN A 220 -16.90 -20.85 10.89
N GLY A 221 -16.48 -19.64 10.51
CA GLY A 221 -15.81 -18.67 11.39
C GLY A 221 -14.40 -19.07 11.86
N TYR A 222 -13.88 -20.22 11.43
CA TYR A 222 -12.54 -20.67 11.79
C TYR A 222 -11.50 -20.07 10.84
N LYS A 223 -10.44 -19.49 11.40
CA LYS A 223 -9.23 -19.13 10.64
C LYS A 223 -8.55 -20.44 10.21
N VAL A 224 -8.51 -20.70 8.90
CA VAL A 224 -7.72 -21.79 8.29
C VAL A 224 -6.33 -21.28 7.97
#